data_AF-M2ZXS8-F1
#
_entry.id   AF-M2ZXS8-F1
#
_cell.length_a   1.000
_cell.length_b   1.000
_cell.length_c   1.000
_cell.angle_alpha   90.00
_cell.angle_beta   90.00
_cell.angle_gamma   90.00
#
_symmetry.space_group_name_H-M   'P 1'
#
loop_
_entity.id
_entity.type
_entity.pdbx_description
1 polymer ?
#
loop_
_entity_poly.entity_id
_entity_poly.type
_entity_poly.pdbx_seq_one_letter_code
_entity_poly.pdbx_strand_id
1 'polypeptide(L)'
;MERTLTAFNGKKDGLLTDATSGVTTYAANRSLAVPAPAEDGSVVLDFTRATNPPCAFTDFATCPLPPAGSDLPFAAKAGKKLPYERRS
;
A
#
# COMPACT_ATOMS: atom_id res chain seq x y z
N MET A 1 -6.97 -16.67 11.03
CA MET A 1 -6.46 -16.34 9.68
C MET A 1 -5.33 -15.36 9.84
N GLU A 2 -4.13 -15.74 9.41
CA GLU A 2 -2.95 -14.89 9.42
C GLU A 2 -2.79 -14.20 8.06
N ARG A 3 -2.21 -13.00 8.04
CA ARG A 3 -1.96 -12.21 6.83
C ARG A 3 -0.54 -11.67 6.88
N THR A 4 0.05 -11.46 5.71
CA THR A 4 1.44 -11.05 5.58
C THR A 4 1.54 -9.77 4.77
N LEU A 5 2.38 -8.85 5.20
CA LEU A 5 2.80 -7.70 4.42
C LEU A 5 4.32 -7.70 4.42
N THR A 6 4.93 -7.73 3.23
CA THR A 6 6.39 -7.69 3.12
C THR A 6 6.88 -6.24 3.12
N ALA A 7 7.72 -5.90 4.11
CA ALA A 7 8.49 -4.67 4.12
C ALA A 7 9.79 -4.84 3.32
N PHE A 8 10.23 -3.80 2.63
CA PHE A 8 11.45 -3.86 1.83
C PHE A 8 12.71 -3.63 2.67
N ASN A 9 13.81 -4.26 2.28
CA ASN A 9 15.10 -4.01 2.92
C ASN A 9 15.61 -2.59 2.59
N GLY A 10 16.14 -1.91 3.61
CA GLY A 10 16.76 -0.59 3.48
C GLY A 10 15.79 0.59 3.31
N LYS A 11 14.49 0.32 3.11
CA LYS A 11 13.44 1.34 3.12
C LYS A 11 12.33 0.91 4.08
N LYS A 12 11.90 1.81 4.94
CA LYS A 12 10.86 1.55 5.95
C LYS A 12 9.47 1.61 5.31
N ASP A 13 9.28 0.93 4.19
CA ASP A 13 8.04 0.89 3.42
C ASP A 13 7.75 -0.51 2.84
N GLY A 14 6.48 -0.75 2.57
CA GLY A 14 5.98 -1.92 1.88
C GLY A 14 4.87 -1.54 0.91
N LEU A 15 4.67 -2.35 -0.12
CA LEU A 15 3.55 -2.19 -1.06
C LEU A 15 2.40 -3.11 -0.67
N LEU A 16 1.19 -2.61 -0.85
CA LEU A 16 -0.03 -3.38 -0.67
C LEU A 16 -1.05 -3.14 -1.78
N THR A 17 -1.84 -4.17 -2.04
CA THR A 17 -3.19 -4.07 -2.60
C THR A 17 -4.20 -4.48 -1.54
N ASP A 18 -5.42 -4.01 -1.67
CA ASP A 18 -6.49 -4.38 -0.77
C ASP A 18 -7.86 -4.34 -1.48
N ALA A 19 -8.94 -4.71 -0.79
CA ALA A 19 -10.26 -4.76 -1.42
C ALA A 19 -10.79 -3.38 -1.91
N THR A 20 -10.09 -2.28 -1.62
CA THR A 20 -10.40 -0.94 -2.18
C THR A 20 -9.67 -0.64 -3.50
N SER A 21 -8.64 -1.39 -3.86
CA SER A 21 -7.82 -1.19 -5.06
C SER A 21 -8.67 -1.26 -6.32
N GLY A 22 -8.63 -0.21 -7.15
CA GLY A 22 -9.42 -0.13 -8.38
C GLY A 22 -10.90 0.26 -8.16
N VAL A 23 -11.33 0.39 -6.91
CA VAL A 23 -12.70 0.82 -6.55
C VAL A 23 -12.69 2.23 -5.97
N THR A 24 -11.93 2.43 -4.88
CA THR A 24 -11.84 3.74 -4.21
C THR A 24 -10.39 4.23 -4.01
N THR A 25 -9.41 3.34 -4.20
CA THR A 25 -7.97 3.63 -4.14
C THR A 25 -7.29 3.23 -5.45
N TYR A 26 -6.04 3.67 -5.65
CA TYR A 26 -5.32 3.39 -6.90
C TYR A 26 -5.15 1.88 -7.13
N ALA A 27 -5.39 1.44 -8.36
CA ALA A 27 -5.55 0.03 -8.70
C ALA A 27 -4.26 -0.80 -8.53
N ALA A 28 -3.10 -0.23 -8.87
CA ALA A 28 -1.87 -1.01 -8.91
C ALA A 28 -1.29 -1.30 -7.52
N ASN A 29 -1.28 -0.31 -6.62
CA ASN A 29 -0.86 -0.44 -5.21
C ASN A 29 -0.91 0.91 -4.48
N ARG A 30 -0.72 0.82 -3.16
CA ARG A 30 -0.28 1.91 -2.30
C ARG A 30 0.99 1.52 -1.56
N SER A 31 1.79 2.51 -1.17
CA SER A 31 2.93 2.34 -0.27
C SER A 31 2.53 2.70 1.16
N LEU A 32 2.94 1.87 2.12
CA LEU A 32 2.72 2.06 3.54
C LEU A 32 4.06 2.08 4.26
N ALA A 33 4.26 3.08 5.12
CA ALA A 33 5.42 3.12 6.00
C ALA A 33 5.34 1.99 7.03
N VAL A 34 6.44 1.25 7.17
CA VAL A 34 6.61 0.16 8.13
C VAL A 34 7.73 0.55 9.10
N PRO A 35 7.41 0.94 10.35
CA PRO A 35 8.43 1.30 11.33
C PRO A 35 9.27 0.08 11.74
N ALA A 36 10.38 0.34 12.44
CA ALA A 36 11.11 -0.73 13.10
C ALA A 36 10.19 -1.40 14.14
N PRO A 37 10.33 -2.72 14.38
CA PRO A 37 9.60 -3.39 15.45
C PRO A 37 9.85 -2.75 16.80
N ALA A 38 8.84 -2.78 17.67
CA ALA A 38 8.99 -2.49 19.09
C ALA A 38 9.86 -3.56 19.77
N GLU A 39 10.20 -3.35 21.04
CA GLU A 39 11.04 -4.27 21.82
C GLU A 39 10.42 -5.68 21.93
N ASP A 40 9.09 -5.78 21.90
CA ASP A 40 8.35 -7.04 21.90
C ASP A 40 8.24 -7.70 20.51
N GLY A 41 8.85 -7.11 19.49
CA GLY A 41 8.82 -7.58 18.10
C GLY A 41 7.56 -7.19 17.33
N SER A 42 6.62 -6.45 17.93
CA SER A 42 5.40 -6.01 17.27
C SER A 42 5.63 -4.80 16.35
N VAL A 43 4.81 -4.66 15.32
CA VAL A 43 4.83 -3.51 14.40
C VAL A 43 3.41 -2.96 14.27
N VAL A 44 3.25 -1.65 14.46
CA VAL A 44 1.98 -0.96 14.18
C VAL A 44 1.96 -0.49 12.73
N LEU A 45 1.00 -0.99 11.96
CA LEU A 45 0.76 -0.60 10.58
C LEU A 45 -0.40 0.41 10.51
N ASP A 46 -0.09 1.68 10.22
CA ASP A 46 -1.09 2.75 10.13
C ASP A 46 -1.55 2.99 8.68
N PHE A 47 -2.60 2.27 8.27
CA PHE A 47 -3.19 2.40 6.93
C PHE A 47 -3.72 3.81 6.61
N THR A 48 -3.92 4.70 7.60
CA THR A 48 -4.30 6.09 7.34
C THR A 48 -3.19 6.87 6.62
N ARG A 49 -1.95 6.37 6.69
CA ARG A 49 -0.77 6.94 6.07
C ARG A 49 -0.41 6.30 4.73
N ALA A 50 -1.22 5.37 4.21
CA ALA A 50 -0.98 4.77 2.90
C ALA A 50 -1.00 5.85 1.79
N THR A 51 0.02 5.83 0.93
CA THR A 51 0.25 6.83 -0.12
C THR A 51 0.24 6.22 -1.51
N ASN A 52 -0.10 7.04 -2.51
CA ASN A 52 -0.04 6.62 -3.91
C ASN A 52 1.39 6.82 -4.45
N PRO A 53 1.96 5.84 -5.18
CA PRO A 53 3.24 6.03 -5.86
C PRO A 53 3.10 7.02 -7.04
N PRO A 54 4.21 7.52 -7.61
CA PRO A 54 4.17 8.45 -8.76
C PRO A 54 3.34 7.94 -9.94
N CYS A 55 3.38 6.63 -10.23
CA CYS A 55 2.61 6.03 -11.33
C CYS A 55 1.09 6.18 -11.18
N ALA A 56 0.60 6.49 -9.99
CA ALA A 56 -0.81 6.81 -9.78
C ALA A 56 -1.25 8.09 -10.49
N PHE A 57 -0.33 9.03 -10.73
CA PHE A 57 -0.62 10.36 -11.26
C PHE A 57 -0.23 10.53 -12.72
N THR A 58 0.56 9.61 -13.28
CA THR A 58 1.08 9.71 -14.64
C THR A 58 1.32 8.34 -15.25
N ASP A 59 1.07 8.23 -16.57
CA ASP A 59 1.34 7.02 -17.35
C ASP A 59 2.82 6.85 -17.69
N PHE A 60 3.64 7.87 -17.46
CA PHE A 60 5.07 7.84 -17.77
C PHE A 60 5.93 7.23 -16.66
N ALA A 61 5.33 6.82 -15.54
CA ALA A 61 6.04 6.19 -14.42
C ALA A 61 5.65 4.71 -14.28
N THR A 62 6.64 3.84 -14.19
CA THR A 62 6.43 2.40 -14.01
C THR A 62 5.95 2.10 -12.59
N CYS A 63 4.84 1.36 -12.47
CA CYS A 63 4.38 0.90 -11.16
C CYS A 63 5.20 -0.31 -10.69
N PRO A 64 5.71 -0.30 -9.44
CA PRO A 64 6.25 -1.51 -8.83
C PRO A 64 5.12 -2.48 -8.51
N LEU A 65 5.40 -3.78 -8.61
CA LEU A 65 4.45 -4.83 -8.25
C LEU A 65 4.58 -5.15 -6.75
N PRO A 66 3.48 -5.25 -5.98
CA PRO A 66 3.55 -5.75 -4.61
C PRO A 66 4.10 -7.18 -4.54
N PRO A 67 4.90 -7.51 -3.51
CA PRO A 67 5.31 -8.89 -3.24
C PRO A 67 4.11 -9.83 -3.04
N ALA A 68 4.33 -11.11 -3.29
CA ALA A 68 3.33 -12.14 -3.00
C ALA A 68 2.93 -12.12 -1.52
N GLY A 69 1.63 -12.21 -1.24
CA GLY A 69 1.08 -12.17 0.12
C GLY A 69 0.65 -10.77 0.57
N SER A 70 1.17 -9.69 -0.04
CA SER A 70 0.77 -8.30 0.25
C SER A 70 -0.57 -7.88 -0.39
N ASP A 71 -1.37 -8.84 -0.85
CA ASP A 71 -2.76 -8.62 -1.26
C ASP A 71 -3.68 -8.88 -0.06
N LEU A 72 -4.20 -7.79 0.52
CA LEU A 72 -4.99 -7.83 1.74
C LEU A 72 -6.47 -8.02 1.40
N PRO A 73 -7.14 -9.10 1.87
CA PRO A 73 -8.50 -9.42 1.43
C PRO A 73 -9.59 -8.58 2.12
N PHE A 74 -9.21 -7.49 2.79
CA PHE A 74 -10.12 -6.59 3.48
C PHE A 74 -9.98 -5.17 2.94
N ALA A 75 -10.99 -4.34 3.16
CA ALA A 75 -10.99 -2.96 2.67
C ALA A 75 -10.24 -2.02 3.63
N ALA A 76 -9.01 -1.63 3.28
CA ALA A 76 -8.27 -0.60 4.00
C ALA A 76 -8.73 0.80 3.53
N LYS A 77 -9.90 1.24 4.04
CA LYS A 77 -10.61 2.45 3.58
C LYS A 77 -9.89 3.78 3.85
N ALA A 78 -8.92 3.79 4.76
CA ALA A 78 -8.14 4.98 5.11
C ALA A 78 -6.94 5.15 4.17
N GLY A 79 -6.33 6.34 4.17
CA GLY A 79 -5.20 6.69 3.31
C GLY A 79 -5.59 7.38 2.01
N LYS A 80 -4.63 7.51 1.09
CA LYS A 80 -4.86 8.17 -0.21
C LYS A 80 -5.86 7.39 -1.06
N LYS A 81 -6.81 8.13 -1.64
CA LYS A 81 -7.83 7.64 -2.58
C LYS A 81 -7.32 7.67 -4.02
N LEU A 82 -8.15 7.18 -4.95
CA LEU A 82 -7.92 7.31 -6.39
C LEU A 82 -7.70 8.79 -6.75
N PRO A 83 -6.55 9.14 -7.40
CA PRO A 83 -6.29 10.49 -7.88
C PRO A 83 -7.36 10.98 -8.86
N TYR A 84 -7.54 12.30 -8.95
CA TYR A 84 -8.55 12.89 -9.83
C TYR A 84 -8.26 12.57 -11.30
N GLU A 85 -6.99 12.57 -11.68
CA GLU A 85 -6.46 12.25 -13.00
C GLU A 85 -6.83 10.84 -13.47
N ARG A 86 -7.22 9.97 -12.53
CA ARG A 86 -7.64 8.58 -12.79
C ARG A 86 -9.14 8.35 -12.68
N ARG A 87 -9.93 9.40 -12.41
CA ARG A 87 -11.40 9.33 -12.39
C ARG A 87 -11.91 9.53 -13.82
N SER A 88 -12.17 8.42 -14.51
CA SER A 88 -12.95 8.39 -15.76
C SER A 88 -14.44 8.51 -15.49
#